data_AF-A0A949NG48-F1
#
_entry.id   AF-A0A949NG48-F1
#
_cell.length_a   1.000
_cell.length_b   1.000
_cell.length_c   1.000
_cell.angle_alpha   90.00
_cell.angle_beta   90.00
_cell.angle_gamma   90.00
#
_symmetry.space_group_name_H-M   'P 1'
#
loop_
_entity.id
_entity.type
_entity.pdbx_description
1 polymer ?
#
loop_
_entity_poly.entity_id
_entity_poly.type
_entity_poly.pdbx_seq_one_letter_code
_entity_poly.pdbx_strand_id
1 'polypeptide(L)'
;MDGKIIGFIIWSALGLLFIILAVYSLFTKKPMRFWANADVFEVTDIKAYNRAISKLFSLYGVVIIILGLPLLSGQNSAWILLSIVGLMIASILLMIIYTNRIEKKYRKR
;
A
#
# COMPACT_ATOMS: atom_id res chain seq x y z
N MET A 1 -21.54 -15.90 9.46
CA MET A 1 -20.82 -14.62 9.56
C MET A 1 -21.52 -13.63 8.66
N ASP A 2 -21.87 -12.43 9.14
CA ASP A 2 -22.56 -11.43 8.33
C ASP A 2 -21.71 -10.98 7.12
N GLY A 3 -22.35 -10.74 5.97
CA GLY A 3 -21.67 -10.33 4.73
C GLY A 3 -20.82 -9.06 4.90
N LYS A 4 -21.24 -8.13 5.77
CA LYS A 4 -20.48 -6.92 6.13
C LYS A 4 -19.16 -7.26 6.82
N ILE A 5 -19.19 -8.22 7.75
CA ILE A 5 -18.02 -8.68 8.50
C ILE A 5 -17.07 -9.42 7.55
N ILE A 6 -17.61 -10.28 6.69
CA ILE A 6 -16.82 -10.97 5.66
C ILE A 6 -16.12 -9.95 4.75
N GLY A 7 -16.84 -8.94 4.25
CA GLY A 7 -16.28 -7.89 3.42
C GLY A 7 -15.16 -7.11 4.12
N PHE A 8 -15.37 -6.72 5.38
CA PHE A 8 -14.33 -6.04 6.17
C PHE A 8 -13.09 -6.91 6.41
N ILE A 9 -13.26 -8.22 6.64
CA ILE A 9 -12.13 -9.15 6.82
C ILE A 9 -11.31 -9.28 5.53
N ILE A 10 -11.98 -9.48 4.38
CA ILE A 10 -11.30 -9.56 3.08
C ILE A 10 -10.56 -8.25 2.80
N TRP A 11 -11.19 -7.11 3.06
CA TRP A 11 -10.59 -5.79 2.90
C TRP A 11 -9.37 -5.59 3.81
N SER A 12 -9.49 -5.99 5.07
CA SER A 12 -8.39 -5.91 6.04
C SER A 12 -7.23 -6.83 5.68
N ALA A 13 -7.51 -8.01 5.11
CA ALA A 13 -6.48 -8.91 4.61
C ALA A 13 -5.62 -8.26 3.50
N LEU A 14 -6.22 -7.44 2.64
CA LEU A 14 -5.47 -6.66 1.64
C LEU A 14 -4.54 -5.63 2.29
N GLY A 15 -5.03 -4.89 3.30
CA GLY A 15 -4.18 -3.95 4.04
C GLY A 15 -3.04 -4.64 4.80
N LEU A 16 -3.32 -5.79 5.41
CA LEU A 16 -2.32 -6.64 6.07
C LEU A 16 -1.27 -7.15 5.09
N LEU A 17 -1.65 -7.49 3.85
CA LEU A 17 -0.69 -7.89 2.82
C LEU A 17 0.34 -6.78 2.57
N PHE A 18 -0.08 -5.50 2.48
CA PHE A 18 0.86 -4.38 2.35
C PHE A 18 1.75 -4.20 3.58
N ILE A 19 1.22 -4.43 4.79
CA ILE A 19 2.02 -4.40 6.02
C ILE A 19 3.06 -5.54 6.03
N ILE A 20 2.69 -6.74 5.61
CA ILE A 20 3.63 -7.87 5.47
C ILE A 20 4.72 -7.53 4.46
N LEU A 21 4.36 -6.97 3.30
CA LEU A 21 5.32 -6.50 2.31
C LEU A 21 6.23 -5.40 2.87
N ALA A 22 5.69 -4.50 3.70
CA ALA A 22 6.47 -3.46 4.36
C ALA A 22 7.50 -4.06 5.32
N VAL A 23 7.11 -5.04 6.13
CA VAL A 23 8.03 -5.75 7.04
C VAL A 23 9.08 -6.52 6.22
N TYR A 24 8.66 -7.30 5.22
CA TYR A 24 9.55 -8.04 4.34
C TYR A 24 10.59 -7.13 3.65
N SER A 25 10.16 -5.94 3.22
CA SER A 25 11.06 -4.97 2.58
C SER A 25 12.23 -4.54 3.48
N LEU A 26 12.11 -4.59 4.81
CA LEU A 26 13.21 -4.24 5.72
C LEU A 26 14.33 -5.28 5.75
N PHE A 27 14.02 -6.54 5.42
CA PHE A 27 14.95 -7.67 5.52
C PHE A 27 15.53 -8.09 4.18
N THR A 28 14.91 -7.71 3.07
CA THR A 28 15.43 -8.06 1.74
C THR A 28 16.72 -7.30 1.40
N LYS A 29 17.71 -8.05 0.89
CA LYS A 29 18.99 -7.53 0.40
C LYS A 29 18.91 -7.06 -1.05
N LYS A 30 17.82 -7.37 -1.75
CA LYS A 30 17.54 -6.92 -3.12
C LYS A 30 16.62 -5.71 -3.09
N PRO A 31 16.68 -4.81 -4.08
CA PRO A 31 15.70 -3.74 -4.21
C PRO A 31 14.27 -4.29 -4.24
N MET A 32 13.42 -3.81 -3.33
CA MET A 32 12.02 -4.19 -3.31
C MET A 32 11.31 -3.73 -4.59
N ARG A 33 10.56 -4.63 -5.21
CA ARG A 33 9.77 -4.31 -6.41
C ARG A 33 8.51 -3.57 -5.98
N PHE A 34 8.32 -2.36 -6.50
CA PHE A 34 7.09 -1.60 -6.32
C PHE A 34 6.08 -1.92 -7.44
N TRP A 35 6.54 -1.89 -8.69
CA TRP A 35 5.74 -2.26 -9.85
C TRP A 35 5.84 -3.76 -10.12
N ALA A 36 4.69 -4.42 -10.31
CA ALA A 36 4.65 -5.85 -10.61
C ALA A 36 5.25 -6.16 -12.00
N ASN A 37 5.06 -5.25 -12.97
CA ASN A 37 5.40 -5.47 -14.38
C ASN A 37 6.45 -4.47 -14.91
N ALA A 38 7.40 -4.08 -14.06
CA ALA A 38 8.53 -3.27 -14.47
C ALA A 38 9.85 -3.86 -13.95
N ASP A 39 10.92 -3.64 -14.72
CA ASP A 39 12.26 -3.94 -14.28
C ASP A 39 12.66 -3.01 -13.15
N VAL A 40 13.42 -3.58 -12.20
CA VAL A 40 13.95 -2.79 -11.10
C VAL A 40 15.15 -2.02 -11.63
N PHE A 41 15.07 -0.70 -11.59
CA PHE A 41 16.18 0.17 -11.93
C PHE A 41 17.35 -0.03 -10.97
N GLU A 42 18.56 0.35 -11.40
CA GLU A 42 19.73 0.31 -10.52
C GLU A 42 19.56 1.29 -9.35
N VAL A 43 19.61 0.76 -8.14
CA VAL A 43 19.42 1.50 -6.89
C VAL A 43 20.76 1.88 -6.28
N THR A 44 20.95 3.15 -5.94
CA THR A 44 22.20 3.67 -5.33
C THR A 44 22.45 3.11 -3.93
N ASP A 45 21.43 3.12 -3.06
CA ASP A 45 21.46 2.55 -1.71
C ASP A 45 20.23 1.68 -1.49
N ILE A 46 20.44 0.36 -1.58
CA ILE A 46 19.38 -0.64 -1.44
C ILE A 46 18.74 -0.59 -0.05
N LYS A 47 19.54 -0.39 1.01
CA LYS A 47 19.05 -0.42 2.40
C LYS A 47 18.19 0.81 2.70
N ALA A 48 18.59 1.98 2.23
CA ALA A 48 17.80 3.21 2.39
C ALA A 48 16.54 3.21 1.51
N TYR A 49 16.64 2.70 0.28
CA TYR A 49 15.50 2.52 -0.62
C TYR A 49 14.44 1.58 -0.02
N ASN A 50 14.86 0.40 0.43
CA ASN A 50 13.98 -0.60 1.02
C ASN A 50 13.29 -0.07 2.30
N ARG A 51 13.99 0.72 3.13
CA ARG A 51 13.35 1.40 4.27
C ARG A 51 12.31 2.44 3.85
N ALA A 52 12.53 3.14 2.74
CA ALA A 52 11.56 4.10 2.22
C ALA A 52 10.29 3.38 1.72
N ILE A 53 10.46 2.26 0.99
CA ILE A 53 9.36 1.40 0.56
C ILE A 53 8.60 0.82 1.75
N SER A 54 9.31 0.37 2.78
CA SER A 54 8.70 -0.14 4.03
C SER A 54 7.75 0.89 4.65
N LYS A 55 8.21 2.13 4.83
CA LYS A 55 7.37 3.20 5.39
C LYS A 55 6.15 3.48 4.51
N LEU A 56 6.35 3.49 3.19
CA LEU A 56 5.29 3.78 2.22
C LEU A 56 4.21 2.69 2.23
N PHE A 57 4.60 1.41 2.17
CA PHE A 57 3.65 0.28 2.21
C PHE A 57 2.98 0.12 3.56
N SER A 58 3.68 0.39 4.68
CA SER A 58 3.08 0.33 6.01
C SER A 58 1.98 1.38 6.16
N LEU A 59 2.25 2.64 5.78
CA LEU A 59 1.25 3.70 5.80
C LEU A 59 0.05 3.35 4.90
N TYR A 60 0.32 2.86 3.70
CA TYR A 60 -0.75 2.49 2.76
C TYR A 60 -1.62 1.35 3.26
N GLY A 61 -1.01 0.30 3.85
CA GLY A 61 -1.75 -0.81 4.45
C GLY A 61 -2.66 -0.35 5.60
N VAL A 62 -2.18 0.56 6.46
CA VAL A 62 -3.01 1.16 7.54
C VAL A 62 -4.16 1.98 6.96
N VAL A 63 -3.89 2.80 5.94
CA VAL A 63 -4.95 3.59 5.26
C VAL A 63 -6.00 2.69 4.65
N ILE A 64 -5.62 1.58 3.99
CA ILE A 64 -6.57 0.58 3.48
C ILE A 64 -7.46 0.07 4.61
N ILE A 65 -6.90 -0.37 5.73
CA ILE A 65 -7.70 -0.91 6.85
C ILE A 65 -8.70 0.12 7.38
N ILE A 66 -8.28 1.37 7.54
CA ILE A 66 -9.17 2.48 7.97
C ILE A 66 -10.29 2.72 6.96
N LEU A 67 -9.96 2.72 5.67
CA LEU A 67 -10.95 2.81 4.60
C LEU A 67 -11.88 1.58 4.53
N GLY A 68 -11.59 0.51 5.25
CA GLY A 68 -12.49 -0.65 5.40
C GLY A 68 -13.64 -0.41 6.37
N LEU A 69 -13.50 0.52 7.33
CA LEU A 69 -14.51 0.75 8.38
C LEU A 69 -15.93 1.03 7.85
N PRO A 70 -16.12 1.81 6.77
CA PRO A 70 -17.44 2.03 6.18
C PRO A 70 -18.18 0.75 5.75
N LEU A 71 -17.49 -0.36 5.44
CA LEU A 71 -18.13 -1.63 5.07
C LEU A 71 -18.96 -2.22 6.23
N LEU A 72 -18.66 -1.83 7.48
CA LEU A 72 -19.40 -2.28 8.66
C LEU A 72 -20.73 -1.53 8.84
N SER A 73 -20.94 -0.40 8.16
CA SER A 73 -22.07 0.52 8.41
C SER A 73 -23.43 0.02 7.93
N GLY A 74 -23.52 -0.97 7.05
CA GLY A 74 -24.79 -1.33 6.43
C GLY A 74 -24.66 -1.79 4.98
N GLN A 75 -25.57 -2.66 4.54
CA GLN A 75 -25.71 -2.94 3.11
C GLN A 75 -26.42 -1.73 2.49
N ASN A 76 -25.99 -1.29 1.29
CA ASN A 76 -26.47 -0.07 0.60
C ASN A 76 -26.23 1.26 1.34
N SER A 77 -25.27 1.28 2.26
CA SER A 77 -24.85 2.50 2.93
C SER A 77 -24.03 3.39 1.98
N ALA A 78 -24.40 4.67 1.86
CA ALA A 78 -23.64 5.65 1.07
C ALA A 78 -22.19 5.81 1.54
N TRP A 79 -21.89 5.44 2.80
CA TRP A 79 -20.55 5.48 3.37
C TRP A 79 -19.53 4.62 2.61
N ILE A 80 -19.97 3.60 1.85
CA ILE A 80 -19.07 2.78 1.03
C ILE A 80 -18.35 3.59 -0.07
N LEU A 81 -18.93 4.72 -0.50
CA LEU A 81 -18.30 5.62 -1.46
C LEU A 81 -16.99 6.20 -0.91
N LEU A 82 -16.90 6.42 0.41
CA LEU A 82 -15.67 6.86 1.06
C LEU A 82 -14.56 5.82 0.91
N SER A 83 -14.89 4.54 1.06
CA SER A 83 -13.93 3.44 0.85
C SER A 83 -13.43 3.38 -0.59
N ILE A 84 -14.36 3.46 -1.56
CA ILE A 84 -14.03 3.35 -2.99
C ILE A 84 -13.18 4.54 -3.44
N VAL A 85 -13.68 5.76 -3.26
CA VAL A 85 -13.00 6.98 -3.68
C VAL A 85 -11.71 7.18 -2.88
N GLY A 86 -11.76 6.92 -1.57
CA GLY A 86 -10.59 6.99 -0.70
C GLY A 86 -9.48 6.03 -1.13
N LEU A 87 -9.82 4.79 -1.50
CA LEU A 87 -8.82 3.81 -1.96
C LEU A 87 -8.20 4.24 -3.30
N MET A 88 -9.00 4.77 -4.22
CA MET A 88 -8.50 5.30 -5.49
C MET A 88 -7.51 6.45 -5.26
N ILE A 89 -7.87 7.44 -4.43
CA ILE A 89 -7.00 8.58 -4.11
C ILE A 89 -5.73 8.10 -3.41
N ALA A 90 -5.84 7.21 -2.43
CA ALA A 90 -4.69 6.65 -1.71
C ALA A 90 -3.73 5.92 -2.65
N SER A 91 -4.26 5.15 -3.62
CA SER A 91 -3.47 4.45 -4.64
C SER A 91 -2.70 5.42 -5.53
N ILE A 92 -3.34 6.52 -5.96
CA ILE A 92 -2.70 7.54 -6.79
C ILE A 92 -1.59 8.25 -6.00
N LEU A 93 -1.87 8.62 -4.74
CA LEU A 93 -0.86 9.24 -3.87
C LEU A 93 0.34 8.31 -3.63
N LEU A 94 0.09 7.01 -3.43
CA LEU A 94 1.14 6.00 -3.31
C LEU A 94 2.06 6.00 -4.53
N MET A 95 1.49 5.97 -5.74
CA MET A 95 2.24 6.00 -6.99
C MET A 95 3.02 7.31 -7.16
N ILE A 96 2.39 8.46 -6.89
CA ILE A 96 3.04 9.77 -6.99
C ILE A 96 4.23 9.87 -6.03
N ILE A 97 4.05 9.46 -4.76
CA ILE A 97 5.12 9.49 -3.76
C ILE A 97 6.26 8.56 -4.17
N TYR A 98 5.94 7.34 -4.62
CA TYR A 98 6.95 6.40 -5.10
C TYR A 98 7.75 7.00 -6.27
N THR A 99 7.09 7.36 -7.38
CA THR A 99 7.75 7.79 -8.61
C THR A 99 8.51 9.12 -8.42
N ASN A 100 7.91 10.09 -7.73
CA ASN A 100 8.49 11.43 -7.62
C ASN A 100 9.46 11.61 -6.46
N ARG A 101 9.38 10.79 -5.41
CA ARG A 101 10.21 10.97 -4.21
C ARG A 101 11.18 9.81 -4.01
N ILE A 102 10.72 8.57 -4.06
CA ILE A 102 11.56 7.40 -3.78
C ILE A 102 12.41 7.07 -5.01
N GLU A 103 11.76 6.82 -6.15
CA GLU A 103 12.44 6.43 -7.38
C GLU A 103 13.44 7.51 -7.82
N LYS A 104 13.03 8.77 -7.94
CA LYS A 104 13.94 9.89 -8.29
C LYS A 104 15.13 10.04 -7.35
N LYS A 105 14.99 9.72 -6.06
CA LYS A 105 16.05 9.86 -5.06
C LYS A 105 17.07 8.72 -5.13
N TYR A 106 16.62 7.49 -5.37
CA TYR A 106 17.46 6.31 -5.27
C TYR A 106 17.85 5.69 -6.62
N ARG A 107 17.28 6.18 -7.72
CA ARG A 107 17.69 5.80 -9.08
C ARG A 107 19.12 6.26 -9.34
N LYS A 108 19.98 5.30 -9.65
CA LYS A 108 21.35 5.56 -10.10
C LYS A 108 21.27 6.22 -11.49
N ARG A 109 21.99 7.34 -11.63
CA ARG A 109 22.13 8.07 -12.90
C ARG A 109 23.30 7.53 -13.69
#